data_AF-A0A671F8J1-F1
#
_entry.id   AF-A0A671F8J1-F1
#
_cell.length_a   1.000
_cell.length_b   1.000
_cell.length_c   1.000
_cell.angle_alpha   90.00
_cell.angle_beta   90.00
_cell.angle_gamma   90.00
#
_symmetry.space_group_name_H-M   'P 1'
#
loop_
_entity.id
_entity.type
_entity.pdbx_description
1 polymer ?
#
loop_
_entity_poly.entity_id
_entity_poly.type
_entity_poly.pdbx_seq_one_letter_code
_entity_poly.pdbx_strand_id
1 'polypeptide(L)'
;MAGSDTDGESPARRGGAARRPGTPGGRGSEAAAGRPEPLSTAEEPAEGAALPAWMRLYFYGMHGITLDVLVSSARRFARSPDLRMLGFSSPYGCLLHALTHFALEKVYLQKRRCPSALVFDFLLYPSAHVGLQTLAGQALLLSLGGGLGGTGALDLALQYLLALYHSQVFLERFLRLRYRQQQQQQRLDASPAPPGSRAPAAAGGRRRRPRGPRGTEGTPSRGLPDLLRFLFFGMHGFLDEIFFTFFFNVLGQGDGATSGHTSLWSFLMYGSCSFVVEKLYFYLHYSRGWSTWQRVPIYVIFIYVWELSWGLGLRTCGACSWDYSHYPLNFMGLITLMYLPGWIFLSVYQDLLSNVLWRVQYLPTN
;
A
#
# COMPACT_ATOMS: atom_id res chain seq x y z
N MET A 1 -65.96 41.53 -46.37
CA MET A 1 -67.30 41.44 -46.98
C MET A 1 -67.28 40.28 -47.96
N ALA A 2 -68.28 39.40 -47.85
CA ALA A 2 -68.86 38.53 -48.87
C ALA A 2 -67.92 37.72 -49.79
N GLY A 3 -68.14 36.44 -50.04
CA GLY A 3 -69.36 35.67 -49.88
C GLY A 3 -69.22 34.45 -50.79
N SER A 4 -69.69 33.34 -50.28
CA SER A 4 -69.88 32.07 -50.96
C SER A 4 -71.00 32.16 -52.02
N ASP A 5 -71.22 31.01 -52.65
CA ASP A 5 -72.43 30.51 -53.31
C ASP A 5 -72.20 30.34 -54.83
N THR A 6 -72.50 29.21 -55.47
CA THR A 6 -73.40 28.12 -55.09
C THR A 6 -73.18 26.89 -55.97
N ASP A 7 -73.68 25.76 -55.47
CA ASP A 7 -73.69 24.39 -55.99
C ASP A 7 -74.34 24.16 -57.37
N GLY A 8 -74.07 22.97 -57.96
CA GLY A 8 -74.93 22.38 -58.98
C GLY A 8 -74.34 21.25 -59.86
N GLU A 9 -74.34 20.02 -59.31
CA GLU A 9 -74.61 18.70 -59.94
C GLU A 9 -73.86 18.10 -61.18
N SER A 10 -73.49 16.82 -60.97
CA SER A 10 -73.60 15.63 -61.87
C SER A 10 -72.48 15.28 -62.89
N PRO A 11 -72.36 14.01 -63.36
CA PRO A 11 -72.51 12.70 -62.68
C PRO A 11 -71.43 11.64 -63.09
N ALA A 12 -71.55 10.43 -62.53
CA ALA A 12 -70.64 9.28 -62.61
C ALA A 12 -70.57 8.47 -63.93
N ARG A 13 -69.44 7.77 -64.21
CA ARG A 13 -69.32 6.28 -64.42
C ARG A 13 -67.99 5.80 -65.08
N ARG A 14 -67.53 4.62 -64.61
CA ARG A 14 -66.71 3.54 -65.26
C ARG A 14 -65.28 3.91 -65.74
N GLY A 15 -64.20 3.15 -65.53
CA GLY A 15 -64.01 1.76 -65.09
C GLY A 15 -63.12 0.98 -66.09
N GLY A 16 -61.92 0.56 -65.67
CA GLY A 16 -61.09 -0.48 -66.30
C GLY A 16 -59.67 -0.04 -66.70
N ALA A 17 -58.60 -0.84 -66.69
CA ALA A 17 -58.14 -2.01 -65.95
C ALA A 17 -56.73 -2.37 -66.50
N ALA A 18 -55.82 -2.83 -65.62
CA ALA A 18 -54.62 -3.69 -65.83
C ALA A 18 -53.40 -3.09 -65.07
N ARG A 19 -52.58 -3.83 -64.30
CA ARG A 19 -52.34 -5.28 -64.20
C ARG A 19 -51.78 -5.64 -62.79
N ARG A 20 -52.14 -6.83 -62.34
CA ARG A 20 -51.77 -7.63 -61.13
C ARG A 20 -50.38 -8.31 -61.24
N PRO A 21 -49.94 -9.21 -60.32
CA PRO A 21 -50.12 -9.34 -58.85
C PRO A 21 -48.81 -9.76 -58.08
N GLY A 22 -48.86 -9.84 -56.74
CA GLY A 22 -47.93 -10.69 -55.96
C GLY A 22 -47.74 -10.31 -54.48
N THR A 23 -48.65 -10.77 -53.63
CA THR A 23 -48.71 -10.68 -52.15
C THR A 23 -48.02 -11.91 -51.46
N PRO A 24 -48.05 -12.11 -50.12
CA PRO A 24 -47.81 -11.23 -48.96
C PRO A 24 -47.08 -11.94 -47.77
N GLY A 25 -46.85 -11.19 -46.67
CA GLY A 25 -46.90 -11.71 -45.29
C GLY A 25 -45.54 -11.90 -44.62
N GLY A 26 -45.35 -11.65 -43.32
CA GLY A 26 -46.17 -11.17 -42.21
C GLY A 26 -45.18 -10.89 -41.05
N ARG A 27 -45.25 -9.73 -40.42
CA ARG A 27 -45.85 -9.45 -39.10
C ARG A 27 -44.92 -9.75 -37.90
N GLY A 28 -44.60 -8.69 -37.17
CA GLY A 28 -43.90 -8.62 -35.88
C GLY A 28 -42.98 -7.39 -35.89
N SER A 29 -43.42 -6.17 -35.57
CA SER A 29 -43.57 -5.63 -34.19
C SER A 29 -42.31 -5.95 -33.37
N GLU A 30 -41.44 -5.02 -32.96
CA GLU A 30 -41.68 -3.78 -32.24
C GLU A 30 -40.52 -2.78 -32.43
N ALA A 31 -40.83 -1.50 -32.27
CA ALA A 31 -39.89 -0.41 -32.18
C ALA A 31 -39.07 -0.47 -30.88
N ALA A 32 -37.76 -0.22 -30.96
CA ALA A 32 -36.95 0.11 -29.79
C ALA A 32 -35.90 1.16 -30.14
N ALA A 33 -36.17 2.36 -29.63
CA ALA A 33 -35.30 3.45 -29.23
C ALA A 33 -33.81 3.37 -29.57
N GLY A 34 -33.33 4.42 -30.25
CA GLY A 34 -31.92 4.68 -30.48
C GLY A 34 -31.10 4.70 -29.18
N ARG A 35 -29.94 4.06 -29.24
CA ARG A 35 -28.83 4.30 -28.31
C ARG A 35 -27.72 5.01 -29.07
N PRO A 36 -27.25 6.18 -28.60
CA PRO A 36 -26.12 6.86 -29.19
C PRO A 36 -24.82 6.12 -28.85
N GLU A 37 -23.87 6.18 -29.78
CA GLU A 37 -22.50 5.69 -29.62
C GLU A 37 -21.87 6.15 -28.29
N PRO A 38 -21.09 5.29 -27.61
CA PRO A 38 -20.26 5.74 -26.52
C PRO A 38 -19.10 6.56 -27.10
N LEU A 39 -19.20 7.88 -26.90
CA LEU A 39 -18.13 8.85 -26.99
C LEU A 39 -16.86 8.31 -26.33
N SER A 40 -15.82 8.23 -27.16
CA SER A 40 -14.41 8.30 -26.81
C SER A 40 -14.20 9.10 -25.52
N THR A 41 -14.03 8.37 -24.42
CA THR A 41 -13.48 8.89 -23.18
C THR A 41 -12.03 8.46 -23.14
N ALA A 42 -11.17 9.41 -23.50
CA ALA A 42 -9.77 9.53 -23.12
C ALA A 42 -9.08 8.19 -22.76
N GLU A 43 -8.41 7.60 -23.75
CA GLU A 43 -7.12 6.95 -23.47
C GLU A 43 -6.20 8.01 -22.86
N GLU A 44 -6.24 8.14 -21.54
CA GLU A 44 -5.19 8.81 -20.80
C GLU A 44 -3.89 8.00 -20.92
N PRO A 45 -2.74 8.66 -21.11
CA PRO A 45 -1.48 7.99 -21.39
C PRO A 45 -0.99 7.21 -20.17
N ALA A 46 -1.04 5.88 -20.22
CA ALA A 46 -0.26 4.93 -19.42
C ALA A 46 0.21 5.41 -18.01
N GLU A 47 -0.71 5.68 -17.08
CA GLU A 47 -0.42 5.92 -15.65
C GLU A 47 0.01 4.63 -14.88
N GLY A 48 0.54 3.63 -15.57
CA GLY A 48 0.76 2.28 -15.04
C GLY A 48 2.00 2.07 -14.17
N ALA A 49 2.48 3.10 -13.45
CA ALA A 49 3.76 2.99 -12.74
C ALA A 49 3.74 3.49 -11.29
N ALA A 50 3.07 4.60 -10.95
CA ALA A 50 3.13 5.16 -9.58
C ALA A 50 2.37 4.27 -8.56
N LEU A 51 2.76 4.35 -7.28
CA LEU A 51 2.00 3.70 -6.21
C LEU A 51 0.56 4.28 -6.15
N PRO A 52 -0.47 3.43 -6.05
CA PRO A 52 -1.85 3.89 -5.84
C PRO A 52 -2.00 4.74 -4.59
N ALA A 53 -2.99 5.66 -4.58
CA ALA A 53 -3.20 6.58 -3.47
C ALA A 53 -3.41 5.90 -2.11
N TRP A 54 -4.21 4.82 -2.07
CA TRP A 54 -4.45 4.06 -0.83
C TRP A 54 -3.15 3.48 -0.25
N MET A 55 -2.25 3.03 -1.12
CA MET A 55 -0.98 2.45 -0.73
C MET A 55 -0.06 3.54 -0.17
N ARG A 56 -0.04 4.71 -0.81
CA ARG A 56 0.69 5.89 -0.31
C ARG A 56 0.20 6.32 1.06
N LEU A 57 -1.12 6.45 1.25
CA LEU A 57 -1.72 6.74 2.55
C LEU A 57 -1.30 5.72 3.62
N TYR A 58 -1.32 4.43 3.27
CA TYR A 58 -0.86 3.37 4.17
C TYR A 58 0.61 3.53 4.58
N PHE A 59 1.52 3.73 3.61
CA PHE A 59 2.94 3.95 3.90
C PHE A 59 3.18 5.20 4.74
N TYR A 60 2.46 6.28 4.46
CA TYR A 60 2.56 7.52 5.21
C TYR A 60 2.09 7.37 6.65
N GLY A 61 0.94 6.72 6.87
CA GLY A 61 0.46 6.43 8.22
C GLY A 61 1.43 5.55 8.99
N MET A 62 1.85 4.43 8.39
CA MET A 62 2.81 3.49 8.98
C MET A 62 4.17 4.15 9.30
N HIS A 63 4.69 4.97 8.40
CA HIS A 63 5.94 5.68 8.61
C HIS A 63 5.81 6.74 9.73
N GLY A 64 4.70 7.48 9.77
CA GLY A 64 4.42 8.43 10.85
C GLY A 64 4.34 7.76 12.23
N ILE A 65 3.62 6.64 12.34
CA ILE A 65 3.59 5.81 13.56
C ILE A 65 5.02 5.40 13.97
N THR A 66 5.84 5.00 13.01
CA THR A 66 7.23 4.62 13.28
C THR A 66 8.02 5.79 13.86
N LEU A 67 7.88 7.00 13.30
CA LEU A 67 8.54 8.20 13.81
C LEU A 67 8.04 8.57 15.21
N ASP A 68 6.74 8.49 15.47
CA ASP A 68 6.17 8.74 16.80
C ASP A 68 6.76 7.78 17.84
N VAL A 69 6.80 6.49 17.53
CA VAL A 69 7.36 5.44 18.41
C VAL A 69 8.84 5.70 18.69
N LEU A 70 9.64 6.00 17.66
CA LEU A 70 11.08 6.28 17.81
C LEU A 70 11.32 7.53 18.66
N VAL A 71 10.60 8.62 18.37
CA VAL A 71 10.77 9.90 19.07
C VAL A 71 10.30 9.80 20.52
N SER A 72 9.13 9.21 20.76
CA SER A 72 8.59 9.05 22.12
C SER A 72 9.45 8.11 22.96
N SER A 73 9.94 7.00 22.39
CA SER A 73 10.87 6.09 23.05
C SER A 73 12.19 6.77 23.38
N ALA A 74 12.80 7.49 22.43
CA ALA A 74 14.05 8.23 22.67
C ALA A 74 13.91 9.30 23.76
N ARG A 75 12.82 10.08 23.74
CA ARG A 75 12.54 11.08 24.78
C ARG A 75 12.36 10.44 26.15
N ARG A 76 11.68 9.29 26.21
CA ARG A 76 11.47 8.55 27.45
C ARG A 76 12.77 7.98 27.98
N PHE A 77 13.56 7.34 27.12
CA PHE A 77 14.86 6.77 27.47
C PHE A 77 15.83 7.84 28.00
N ALA A 78 15.84 9.03 27.40
CA ALA A 78 16.65 10.16 27.85
C ALA A 78 16.26 10.67 29.25
N ARG A 79 15.00 10.50 29.67
CA ARG A 79 14.52 10.90 31.01
C ARG A 79 14.67 9.78 32.04
N SER A 80 14.36 8.55 31.63
CA SER A 80 14.39 7.35 32.46
C SER A 80 14.90 6.19 31.61
N PRO A 81 16.16 5.75 31.80
CA PRO A 81 16.72 4.67 31.00
C PRO A 81 16.00 3.35 31.32
N ASP A 82 15.09 2.95 30.45
CA ASP A 82 14.35 1.69 30.49
C ASP A 82 14.70 0.87 29.24
N LEU A 83 15.26 -0.33 29.47
CA LEU A 83 15.71 -1.23 28.41
C LEU A 83 14.56 -1.80 27.57
N ARG A 84 13.31 -1.68 28.04
CA ARG A 84 12.12 -2.01 27.25
C ARG A 84 11.89 -1.04 26.09
N MET A 85 12.45 0.18 26.18
CA MET A 85 12.41 1.20 25.13
C MET A 85 11.00 1.40 24.54
N LEU A 86 10.00 1.57 25.41
CA LEU A 86 8.61 1.74 24.99
C LEU A 86 8.39 3.07 24.28
N GLY A 87 7.79 3.00 23.09
CA GLY A 87 7.27 4.14 22.34
C GLY A 87 5.74 4.10 22.23
N PHE A 88 5.16 5.22 21.87
CA PHE A 88 3.73 5.47 21.87
C PHE A 88 3.28 6.14 20.57
N SER A 89 2.10 5.77 20.12
CA SER A 89 1.35 6.49 19.08
C SER A 89 -0.13 6.10 19.16
N SER A 90 -0.96 6.51 18.20
CA SER A 90 -2.38 6.17 18.18
C SER A 90 -2.90 5.95 16.76
N PRO A 91 -3.99 5.19 16.59
CA PRO A 91 -4.67 5.07 15.30
C PRO A 91 -5.11 6.42 14.72
N TYR A 92 -5.48 7.38 15.56
CA TYR A 92 -5.80 8.75 15.13
C TYR A 92 -4.56 9.47 14.58
N GLY A 93 -3.41 9.31 15.23
CA GLY A 93 -2.11 9.77 14.74
C GLY A 93 -1.75 9.13 13.39
N CYS A 94 -2.00 7.84 13.21
CA CYS A 94 -1.81 7.14 11.93
C CYS A 94 -2.57 7.84 10.79
N LEU A 95 -3.86 8.13 11.00
CA LEU A 95 -4.68 8.82 10.00
C LEU A 95 -4.16 10.24 9.72
N LEU A 96 -3.77 10.95 10.77
CA LEU A 96 -3.23 12.29 10.67
C LEU A 96 -1.95 12.31 9.84
N HIS A 97 -1.02 11.40 10.13
CA HIS A 97 0.22 11.20 9.37
C HIS A 97 -0.08 10.83 7.92
N ALA A 98 -1.01 9.90 7.68
CA ALA A 98 -1.41 9.52 6.33
C ALA A 98 -1.86 10.73 5.51
N LEU A 99 -2.74 11.58 6.05
CA LEU A 99 -3.29 12.75 5.37
C LEU A 99 -2.27 13.88 5.22
N THR A 100 -1.54 14.20 6.29
CA THR A 100 -0.57 15.30 6.30
C THR A 100 0.61 15.02 5.38
N HIS A 101 1.20 13.82 5.44
CA HIS A 101 2.30 13.45 4.55
C HIS A 101 1.83 13.31 3.09
N PHE A 102 0.59 12.88 2.85
CA PHE A 102 0.02 12.88 1.50
C PHE A 102 -0.15 14.30 0.93
N ALA A 103 -0.57 15.26 1.75
CA ALA A 103 -0.62 16.67 1.37
C ALA A 103 0.78 17.25 1.14
N LEU A 104 1.73 16.95 2.02
CA LEU A 104 3.13 17.36 1.89
C LEU A 104 3.81 16.78 0.66
N GLU A 105 3.43 15.59 0.21
CA GLU A 105 3.90 15.05 -1.05
C GLU A 105 3.49 15.97 -2.23
N LYS A 106 2.27 16.51 -2.22
CA LYS A 106 1.82 17.46 -3.25
C LYS A 106 2.65 18.75 -3.22
N VAL A 107 2.97 19.24 -2.03
CA VAL A 107 3.89 20.37 -1.87
C VAL A 107 5.27 20.02 -2.43
N TYR A 108 5.81 18.85 -2.09
CA TYR A 108 7.11 18.36 -2.57
C TYR A 108 7.18 18.28 -4.11
N LEU A 109 6.12 17.81 -4.77
CA LEU A 109 6.07 17.73 -6.24
C LEU A 109 6.08 19.12 -6.91
N GLN A 110 5.71 20.19 -6.21
CA GLN A 110 5.82 21.56 -6.72
C GLN A 110 7.27 22.07 -6.74
N LYS A 111 8.25 21.34 -6.18
CA LYS A 111 9.69 21.68 -6.21
C LYS A 111 10.19 22.07 -7.61
N ARG A 112 9.69 21.40 -8.66
CA ARG A 112 10.05 21.69 -10.07
C ARG A 112 9.63 23.07 -10.56
N ARG A 113 8.66 23.71 -9.89
CA ARG A 113 8.13 25.04 -10.23
C ARG A 113 8.85 26.16 -9.47
N CYS A 114 9.65 25.84 -8.46
CA CYS A 114 10.36 26.83 -7.66
C CYS A 114 11.70 27.22 -8.33
N PRO A 115 12.00 28.52 -8.43
CA PRO A 115 13.23 28.99 -9.07
C PRO A 115 14.49 28.68 -8.25
N SER A 116 14.37 28.52 -6.92
CA SER A 116 15.48 28.16 -6.03
C SER A 116 15.19 26.87 -5.28
N ALA A 117 15.98 25.83 -5.54
CA ALA A 117 15.90 24.56 -4.83
C ALA A 117 16.23 24.71 -3.34
N LEU A 118 17.20 25.59 -2.99
CA LEU A 118 17.60 25.82 -1.61
C LEU A 118 16.47 26.46 -0.78
N VAL A 119 15.80 27.45 -1.34
CA VAL A 119 14.64 28.09 -0.68
C VAL A 119 13.52 27.08 -0.49
N PHE A 120 13.29 26.21 -1.49
CA PHE A 120 12.29 25.17 -1.36
C PHE A 120 12.65 24.15 -0.26
N ASP A 121 13.87 23.62 -0.28
CA ASP A 121 14.29 22.51 0.57
C ASP A 121 14.50 22.91 2.05
N PHE A 122 14.95 24.14 2.32
CA PHE A 122 15.29 24.57 3.67
C PHE A 122 14.29 25.56 4.30
N LEU A 123 13.45 26.23 3.51
CA LEU A 123 12.48 27.20 4.02
C LEU A 123 11.05 26.78 3.74
N LEU A 124 10.65 26.68 2.47
CA LEU A 124 9.25 26.48 2.10
C LEU A 124 8.72 25.13 2.57
N TYR A 125 9.44 24.05 2.27
CA TYR A 125 9.02 22.71 2.63
C TYR A 125 9.01 22.49 4.15
N PRO A 126 10.09 22.80 4.90
CA PRO A 126 10.07 22.65 6.35
C PRO A 126 9.01 23.51 7.04
N SER A 127 8.76 24.73 6.56
CA SER A 127 7.71 25.59 7.12
C SER A 127 6.31 24.98 6.89
N ALA A 128 6.04 24.46 5.69
CA ALA A 128 4.78 23.77 5.40
C ALA A 128 4.62 22.51 6.27
N HIS A 129 5.68 21.73 6.45
CA HIS A 129 5.67 20.55 7.30
C HIS A 129 5.39 20.88 8.77
N VAL A 130 6.15 21.81 9.36
CA VAL A 130 5.97 22.24 10.76
C VAL A 130 4.58 22.83 10.97
N GLY A 131 4.13 23.71 10.06
CA GLY A 131 2.81 24.32 10.13
C GLY A 131 1.69 23.29 10.06
N LEU A 132 1.77 22.36 9.11
CA LEU A 132 0.75 21.33 8.94
C LEU A 132 0.71 20.36 10.13
N GLN A 133 1.86 19.89 10.61
CA GLN A 133 1.94 18.99 11.76
C GLN A 133 1.46 19.66 13.05
N THR A 134 1.77 20.95 13.25
CA THR A 134 1.29 21.72 14.40
C THR A 134 -0.22 21.87 14.36
N LEU A 135 -0.79 22.29 13.23
CA LEU A 135 -2.25 22.44 13.07
C LEU A 135 -2.97 21.10 13.27
N ALA A 136 -2.46 20.05 12.65
CA ALA A 136 -2.97 18.70 12.72
C ALA A 136 -2.98 18.17 14.17
N GLY A 137 -1.87 18.34 14.90
CA GLY A 137 -1.76 17.95 16.30
C GLY A 137 -2.70 18.73 17.23
N GLN A 138 -2.81 20.05 17.04
CA GLN A 138 -3.76 20.89 17.81
C GLN A 138 -5.21 20.50 17.54
N ALA A 139 -5.57 20.25 16.27
CA ALA A 139 -6.91 19.83 15.89
C ALA A 139 -7.29 18.47 16.51
N LEU A 140 -6.35 17.52 16.53
CA LEU A 140 -6.56 16.23 17.18
C LEU A 140 -6.76 16.39 18.69
N LEU A 141 -5.92 17.21 19.33
CA LEU A 141 -5.98 17.43 20.77
C LEU A 141 -7.29 18.12 21.20
N LEU A 142 -7.77 19.09 20.42
CA LEU A 142 -9.09 19.71 20.61
C LEU A 142 -10.24 18.70 20.43
N SER A 143 -10.13 17.84 19.42
CA SER A 143 -11.15 16.81 19.13
C SER A 143 -11.26 15.75 20.24
N LEU A 144 -10.16 15.50 20.96
CA LEU A 144 -10.11 14.59 22.10
C LEU A 144 -10.42 15.29 23.45
N GLY A 145 -10.89 16.54 23.43
CA GLY A 145 -11.28 17.29 24.63
C GLY A 145 -10.09 17.87 25.42
N GLY A 146 -8.89 17.88 24.85
CA GLY A 146 -7.72 18.54 25.43
C GLY A 146 -7.67 20.05 25.16
N GLY A 147 -6.92 20.81 25.96
CA GLY A 147 -6.68 22.24 25.76
C GLY A 147 -5.46 22.54 24.89
N LEU A 148 -5.43 23.70 24.20
CA LEU A 148 -4.31 24.07 23.31
C LEU A 148 -2.96 23.94 24.03
N GLY A 149 -2.09 23.07 23.51
CA GLY A 149 -0.74 22.88 24.03
C GLY A 149 0.26 23.81 23.35
N GLY A 150 1.15 24.45 24.09
CA GLY A 150 2.27 25.17 23.50
C GLY A 150 3.30 24.20 22.90
N THR A 151 3.83 24.50 21.71
CA THR A 151 4.98 23.79 21.15
C THR A 151 6.27 24.41 21.69
N GLY A 152 7.07 23.62 22.42
CA GLY A 152 8.35 24.08 22.93
C GLY A 152 9.37 24.33 21.81
N ALA A 153 10.40 25.14 22.07
CA ALA A 153 11.46 25.42 21.09
C ALA A 153 12.19 24.13 20.62
N LEU A 154 12.40 23.18 21.53
CA LEU A 154 12.98 21.87 21.20
C LEU A 154 12.05 21.02 20.32
N ASP A 155 10.73 21.10 20.52
CA ASP A 155 9.76 20.39 19.68
C ASP A 155 9.74 20.97 18.27
N LEU A 156 9.79 22.29 18.12
CA LEU A 156 9.90 22.97 16.82
C LEU A 156 11.20 22.61 16.10
N ALA A 157 12.33 22.60 16.83
CA ALA A 157 13.62 22.18 16.27
C ALA A 157 13.58 20.72 15.78
N LEU A 158 12.99 19.82 16.56
CA LEU A 158 12.82 18.43 16.14
C LEU A 158 11.89 18.31 14.92
N GLN A 159 10.75 19.02 14.91
CA GLN A 159 9.84 19.00 13.77
C GLN A 159 10.50 19.54 12.50
N TYR A 160 11.37 20.55 12.61
CA TYR A 160 12.15 21.05 11.50
C TYR A 160 13.16 19.99 10.98
N LEU A 161 13.88 19.31 11.88
CA LEU A 161 14.79 18.23 11.49
C LEU A 161 14.04 17.05 10.83
N LEU A 162 12.88 16.68 11.37
CA LEU A 162 12.00 15.68 10.76
C LEU A 162 11.51 16.12 9.38
N ALA A 163 11.22 17.40 9.20
CA ALA A 163 10.82 17.94 7.90
C ALA A 163 11.94 17.83 6.86
N LEU A 164 13.19 18.12 7.25
CA LEU A 164 14.35 17.94 6.38
C LEU A 164 14.57 16.46 6.03
N TYR A 165 14.48 15.57 7.02
CA TYR A 165 14.52 14.13 6.78
C TYR A 165 13.42 13.69 5.80
N HIS A 166 12.20 14.20 5.99
CA HIS A 166 11.06 13.80 5.21
C HIS A 166 11.19 14.22 3.74
N SER A 167 11.65 15.44 3.44
CA SER A 167 11.89 15.88 2.05
C SER A 167 13.13 15.25 1.42
N GLN A 168 14.27 15.27 2.11
CA GLN A 168 15.56 14.93 1.54
C GLN A 168 15.82 13.42 1.49
N VAL A 169 15.22 12.64 2.39
CA VAL A 169 15.50 11.20 2.48
C VAL A 169 14.25 10.40 2.14
N PHE A 170 13.15 10.63 2.86
CA PHE A 170 11.99 9.77 2.77
C PHE A 170 11.25 9.95 1.44
N LEU A 171 10.76 11.15 1.10
CA LEU A 171 10.02 11.39 -0.14
C LEU A 171 10.88 11.13 -1.38
N GLU A 172 12.15 11.51 -1.35
CA GLU A 172 13.08 11.27 -2.46
C GLU A 172 13.23 9.77 -2.78
N ARG A 173 13.27 8.91 -1.76
CA ARG A 173 13.37 7.44 -1.93
C ARG A 173 12.00 6.81 -2.18
N PHE A 174 10.97 7.27 -1.47
CA PHE A 174 9.62 6.73 -1.51
C PHE A 174 8.97 6.90 -2.89
N LEU A 175 9.15 8.06 -3.52
CA LEU A 175 8.60 8.33 -4.86
C LEU A 175 9.26 7.51 -5.98
N ARG A 176 10.33 6.77 -5.68
CA ARG A 176 10.96 5.81 -6.61
C ARG A 176 10.27 4.44 -6.61
N LEU A 177 9.35 4.21 -5.67
CA LEU A 177 8.56 2.99 -5.61
C LEU A 177 7.50 2.98 -6.71
N ARG A 178 7.36 1.82 -7.36
CA ARG A 178 6.42 1.59 -8.45
C ARG A 178 5.58 0.36 -8.17
N TYR A 179 4.31 0.38 -8.59
CA TYR A 179 3.41 -0.76 -8.45
C TYR A 179 3.18 -1.44 -9.80
N ARG A 180 3.47 -2.73 -9.90
CA ARG A 180 3.29 -3.50 -11.13
C ARG A 180 1.85 -4.00 -11.25
N GLN A 181 1.17 -3.61 -12.34
CA GLN A 181 -0.19 -4.08 -12.62
C GLN A 181 -0.20 -5.49 -13.23
N GLN A 182 -1.23 -6.27 -12.87
CA GLN A 182 -1.37 -7.71 -13.14
C GLN A 182 -1.24 -8.12 -14.62
N GLN A 183 -1.64 -7.25 -15.55
CA GLN A 183 -1.59 -7.48 -17.00
C GLN A 183 -0.16 -7.54 -17.56
N GLN A 184 0.80 -6.88 -16.90
CA GLN A 184 2.21 -6.87 -17.28
C GLN A 184 2.98 -8.07 -16.70
N GLN A 185 2.42 -8.76 -15.70
CA GLN A 185 2.96 -9.98 -15.11
C GLN A 185 2.64 -11.20 -16.00
N GLN A 186 1.38 -11.34 -16.45
CA GLN A 186 0.97 -12.42 -17.36
C GLN A 186 1.73 -12.41 -18.69
N ARG A 187 2.06 -11.23 -19.25
CA ARG A 187 2.89 -11.14 -20.46
C ARG A 187 4.34 -11.63 -20.26
N LEU A 188 4.88 -11.53 -19.05
CA LEU A 188 6.26 -11.94 -18.76
C LEU A 188 6.35 -13.44 -18.44
N ASP A 189 5.35 -13.99 -17.77
CA ASP A 189 5.28 -15.41 -17.42
C ASP A 189 4.80 -16.29 -18.62
N ALA A 190 4.22 -15.68 -19.67
CA ALA A 190 3.77 -16.37 -20.89
C ALA A 190 4.83 -16.50 -22.02
N SER A 191 6.08 -16.06 -21.82
CA SER A 191 7.13 -16.22 -22.83
C SER A 191 8.06 -17.40 -22.53
N PRO A 192 7.81 -18.54 -23.18
CA PRO A 192 8.87 -19.29 -23.84
C PRO A 192 8.44 -19.58 -25.29
N ALA A 193 9.03 -18.88 -26.26
CA ALA A 193 8.81 -19.21 -27.67
C ALA A 193 9.50 -20.56 -28.01
N PRO A 194 8.83 -21.50 -28.69
CA PRO A 194 9.47 -22.73 -29.15
C PRO A 194 10.39 -22.44 -30.35
N PRO A 195 11.48 -23.20 -30.57
CA PRO A 195 12.36 -23.02 -31.72
C PRO A 195 11.62 -23.39 -33.01
N GLY A 196 11.30 -22.38 -33.83
CA GLY A 196 10.61 -22.56 -35.10
C GLY A 196 11.49 -23.17 -36.21
N SER A 197 10.87 -24.09 -36.93
CA SER A 197 10.88 -24.26 -38.39
C SER A 197 12.21 -24.04 -39.15
N ARG A 198 12.77 -25.14 -39.64
CA ARG A 198 13.81 -25.22 -40.68
C ARG A 198 13.40 -24.47 -41.96
N ALA A 199 14.30 -23.63 -42.48
CA ALA A 199 14.39 -23.28 -43.89
C ALA A 199 15.88 -23.22 -44.30
N PRO A 200 16.24 -23.60 -45.55
CA PRO A 200 17.57 -24.11 -45.87
C PRO A 200 18.58 -23.02 -46.26
N ALA A 201 19.84 -23.42 -46.17
CA ALA A 201 21.04 -22.62 -46.35
C ALA A 201 21.25 -22.12 -47.79
N ALA A 202 21.69 -20.86 -47.91
CA ALA A 202 22.47 -20.36 -49.04
C ALA A 202 23.62 -19.49 -48.50
N ALA A 203 24.80 -19.70 -49.07
CA ALA A 203 26.10 -19.29 -48.57
C ALA A 203 26.41 -17.79 -48.76
N GLY A 204 27.16 -17.21 -47.82
CA GLY A 204 27.87 -15.95 -48.03
C GLY A 204 28.54 -15.39 -46.78
N GLY A 205 29.88 -15.40 -46.76
CA GLY A 205 30.69 -14.39 -46.06
C GLY A 205 31.02 -14.60 -44.57
N ARG A 206 32.24 -15.08 -44.31
CA ARG A 206 32.91 -15.09 -43.00
C ARG A 206 32.96 -13.70 -42.34
N ARG A 207 32.61 -13.61 -41.05
CA ARG A 207 33.36 -12.81 -40.06
C ARG A 207 33.28 -13.46 -38.68
N ARG A 208 34.44 -13.87 -38.15
CA ARG A 208 34.65 -14.35 -36.78
C ARG A 208 34.12 -13.31 -35.79
N ARG A 209 33.22 -13.72 -34.89
CA ARG A 209 32.89 -12.98 -33.67
C ARG A 209 33.77 -13.48 -32.52
N PRO A 210 34.48 -12.62 -31.79
CA PRO A 210 35.30 -13.05 -30.66
C PRO A 210 34.40 -13.45 -29.48
N ARG A 211 34.81 -14.53 -28.82
CA ARG A 211 34.20 -15.08 -27.61
C ARG A 211 34.52 -14.13 -26.45
N GLY A 212 33.56 -13.30 -26.05
CA GLY A 212 33.64 -12.48 -24.84
C GLY A 212 33.38 -13.32 -23.57
N PRO A 213 33.91 -12.91 -22.40
CA PRO A 213 33.85 -13.71 -21.18
C PRO A 213 32.44 -13.71 -20.59
N ARG A 214 32.07 -14.82 -19.95
CA ARG A 214 30.89 -14.95 -19.09
C ARG A 214 30.94 -13.88 -18.00
N GLY A 215 30.26 -12.76 -18.23
CA GLY A 215 29.74 -11.92 -17.16
C GLY A 215 28.51 -12.63 -16.60
N THR A 216 28.55 -12.95 -15.32
CA THR A 216 27.37 -13.20 -14.50
C THR A 216 26.49 -11.94 -14.56
N GLU A 217 25.61 -11.87 -15.56
CA GLU A 217 24.45 -10.98 -15.51
C GLU A 217 23.61 -11.42 -14.32
N GLY A 218 23.75 -10.69 -13.21
CA GLY A 218 22.86 -10.79 -12.07
C GLY A 218 21.44 -10.58 -12.57
N THR A 219 20.60 -11.59 -12.42
CA THR A 219 19.16 -11.47 -12.64
C THR A 219 18.66 -10.26 -11.87
N PRO A 220 17.94 -9.31 -12.50
CA PRO A 220 17.33 -8.21 -11.77
C PRO A 220 16.41 -8.83 -10.72
N SER A 221 16.79 -8.64 -9.45
CA SER A 221 16.04 -9.15 -8.29
C SER A 221 14.59 -8.69 -8.42
N ARG A 222 13.67 -9.65 -8.63
CA ARG A 222 12.23 -9.37 -8.74
C ARG A 222 11.76 -8.75 -7.42
N GLY A 223 11.25 -7.51 -7.48
CA GLY A 223 10.62 -6.79 -6.37
C GLY A 223 11.55 -5.89 -5.55
N LEU A 224 11.06 -5.47 -4.39
CA LEU A 224 11.74 -4.57 -3.46
C LEU A 224 13.07 -5.17 -2.92
N PRO A 225 14.16 -4.40 -2.75
CA PRO A 225 15.37 -4.86 -2.06
C PRO A 225 15.09 -5.44 -0.66
N ASP A 226 15.82 -6.47 -0.24
CA ASP A 226 15.58 -7.18 1.02
C ASP A 226 15.68 -6.28 2.26
N LEU A 227 16.60 -5.31 2.28
CA LEU A 227 16.66 -4.31 3.36
C LEU A 227 15.38 -3.48 3.44
N LEU A 228 14.85 -3.03 2.31
CA LEU A 228 13.60 -2.25 2.27
C LEU A 228 12.39 -3.11 2.67
N ARG A 229 12.42 -4.42 2.38
CA ARG A 229 11.39 -5.36 2.87
C ARG A 229 11.45 -5.52 4.38
N PHE A 230 12.64 -5.69 4.93
CA PHE A 230 12.81 -5.76 6.39
C PHE A 230 12.35 -4.48 7.08
N LEU A 231 12.72 -3.31 6.55
CA LEU A 231 12.25 -2.03 7.07
C LEU A 231 10.72 -1.90 6.99
N PHE A 232 10.12 -2.32 5.87
CA PHE A 232 8.67 -2.36 5.73
C PHE A 232 8.01 -3.22 6.80
N PHE A 233 8.48 -4.46 6.99
CA PHE A 233 7.92 -5.36 7.98
C PHE A 233 8.12 -4.88 9.42
N GLY A 234 9.26 -4.27 9.74
CA GLY A 234 9.49 -3.68 11.06
C GLY A 234 8.55 -2.51 11.36
N MET A 235 8.38 -1.59 10.40
CA MET A 235 7.43 -0.48 10.52
C MET A 235 5.98 -0.97 10.59
N HIS A 236 5.67 -2.02 9.84
CA HIS A 236 4.35 -2.64 9.86
C HIS A 236 4.06 -3.33 11.19
N GLY A 237 5.04 -4.01 11.77
CA GLY A 237 4.92 -4.59 13.12
C GLY A 237 4.62 -3.54 14.19
N PHE A 238 5.23 -2.35 14.10
CA PHE A 238 4.84 -1.22 14.97
C PHE A 238 3.40 -0.80 14.76
N LEU A 239 2.95 -0.70 13.50
CA LEU A 239 1.55 -0.37 13.20
C LEU A 239 0.61 -1.39 13.83
N ASP A 240 0.87 -2.69 13.64
CA ASP A 240 0.05 -3.77 14.17
C ASP A 240 0.00 -3.73 15.71
N GLU A 241 1.14 -3.57 16.38
CA GLU A 241 1.19 -3.53 17.85
C GLU A 241 0.55 -2.27 18.43
N ILE A 242 0.70 -1.11 17.80
CA ILE A 242 0.02 0.13 18.22
C ILE A 242 -1.50 -0.05 18.12
N PHE A 243 -2.01 -0.62 17.03
CA PHE A 243 -3.45 -0.87 16.89
C PHE A 243 -3.93 -1.92 17.88
N PHE A 244 -3.19 -3.02 18.03
CA PHE A 244 -3.50 -4.09 18.97
C PHE A 244 -3.59 -3.56 20.41
N THR A 245 -2.53 -2.91 20.90
CA THR A 245 -2.49 -2.38 22.27
C THR A 245 -3.51 -1.27 22.49
N PHE A 246 -3.76 -0.41 21.49
CA PHE A 246 -4.82 0.59 21.56
C PHE A 246 -6.20 -0.06 21.75
N PHE A 247 -6.57 -1.03 20.92
CA PHE A 247 -7.86 -1.70 21.07
C PHE A 247 -7.96 -2.49 22.37
N PHE A 248 -6.89 -3.16 22.79
CA PHE A 248 -6.87 -3.82 24.09
C PHE A 248 -7.07 -2.85 25.25
N ASN A 249 -6.45 -1.67 25.19
CA ASN A 249 -6.64 -0.63 26.20
C ASN A 249 -8.09 -0.12 26.21
N VAL A 250 -8.68 0.13 25.03
CA VAL A 250 -10.07 0.61 24.91
C VAL A 250 -11.10 -0.44 25.35
N LEU A 251 -10.87 -1.72 25.04
CA LEU A 251 -11.82 -2.81 25.36
C LEU A 251 -11.64 -3.37 26.79
N GLY A 252 -10.42 -3.37 27.33
CA GLY A 252 -10.08 -4.12 28.54
C GLY A 252 -9.94 -3.30 29.82
N GLN A 253 -9.61 -2.01 29.73
CA GLN A 253 -9.37 -1.13 30.89
C GLN A 253 -10.19 0.14 30.69
N GLY A 254 -11.11 0.45 31.62
CA GLY A 254 -12.02 1.61 31.53
C GLY A 254 -11.37 3.00 31.55
N ASP A 255 -10.04 3.08 31.39
CA ASP A 255 -9.26 4.31 31.55
C ASP A 255 -9.15 5.14 30.26
N GLY A 256 -9.80 4.73 29.16
CA GLY A 256 -9.93 5.56 27.97
C GLY A 256 -8.59 6.01 27.36
N ALA A 257 -7.54 5.19 27.49
CA ALA A 257 -6.23 5.54 26.97
C ALA A 257 -6.31 5.75 25.45
N THR A 258 -6.03 6.98 25.00
CA THR A 258 -6.13 7.40 23.60
C THR A 258 -4.92 6.97 22.75
N SER A 259 -4.02 6.15 23.31
CA SER A 259 -2.77 5.73 22.67
C SER A 259 -2.50 4.23 22.84
N GLY A 260 -1.87 3.66 21.82
CA GLY A 260 -1.22 2.36 21.88
C GLY A 260 0.27 2.52 22.20
N HIS A 261 0.93 1.41 22.50
CA HIS A 261 2.36 1.37 22.79
C HIS A 261 3.02 0.16 22.14
N THR A 262 4.33 0.24 21.93
CA THR A 262 5.17 -0.84 21.38
C THR A 262 6.60 -0.67 21.88
N SER A 263 7.38 -1.75 21.92
CA SER A 263 8.82 -1.69 22.22
C SER A 263 9.62 -1.49 20.94
N LEU A 264 10.75 -0.77 20.99
CA LEU A 264 11.67 -0.74 19.84
C LEU A 264 12.19 -2.13 19.45
N TRP A 265 12.24 -3.08 20.39
CA TRP A 265 12.60 -4.47 20.09
C TRP A 265 11.58 -5.17 19.20
N SER A 266 10.31 -4.75 19.24
CA SER A 266 9.25 -5.25 18.37
C SER A 266 9.53 -5.00 16.89
N PHE A 267 10.24 -3.91 16.53
CA PHE A 267 10.67 -3.67 15.16
C PHE A 267 11.54 -4.82 14.64
N LEU A 268 12.52 -5.24 15.45
CA LEU A 268 13.45 -6.29 15.08
C LEU A 268 12.76 -7.66 15.12
N MET A 269 11.97 -7.91 16.15
CA MET A 269 11.25 -9.17 16.33
C MET A 269 10.24 -9.40 15.20
N TYR A 270 9.30 -8.47 14.98
CA TYR A 270 8.28 -8.61 13.94
C TYR A 270 8.87 -8.43 12.54
N GLY A 271 9.78 -7.48 12.35
CA GLY A 271 10.47 -7.28 11.08
C GLY A 271 11.23 -8.54 10.62
N SER A 272 11.95 -9.20 11.53
CA SER A 272 12.66 -10.45 11.21
C SER A 272 11.70 -11.63 11.02
N CYS A 273 10.66 -11.74 11.85
CA CYS A 273 9.65 -12.80 11.74
C CYS A 273 8.97 -12.74 10.36
N SER A 274 8.38 -11.60 10.01
CA SER A 274 7.67 -11.43 8.75
C SER A 274 8.60 -11.54 7.54
N PHE A 275 9.85 -11.09 7.64
CA PHE A 275 10.84 -11.29 6.58
C PHE A 275 11.12 -12.77 6.31
N VAL A 276 11.31 -13.59 7.36
CA VAL A 276 11.53 -15.04 7.20
C VAL A 276 10.26 -15.74 6.72
N VAL A 277 9.09 -15.37 7.27
CA VAL A 277 7.80 -15.92 6.83
C VAL A 277 7.52 -15.59 5.37
N GLU A 278 7.90 -14.41 4.86
CA GLU A 278 7.78 -14.08 3.44
C GLU A 278 8.64 -15.00 2.56
N LYS A 279 9.88 -15.31 2.96
CA LYS A 279 10.72 -16.27 2.22
C LYS A 279 10.12 -17.68 2.26
N LEU A 280 9.59 -18.07 3.41
CA LEU A 280 8.87 -19.33 3.57
C LEU A 280 7.61 -19.38 2.70
N TYR A 281 6.87 -18.27 2.61
CA TYR A 281 5.72 -18.12 1.72
C TYR A 281 6.13 -18.38 0.27
N PHE A 282 7.15 -17.69 -0.23
CA PHE A 282 7.59 -17.89 -1.62
C PHE A 282 8.04 -19.32 -1.90
N TYR A 283 8.76 -19.94 -0.96
CA TYR A 283 9.19 -21.34 -1.09
C TYR A 283 8.00 -22.32 -1.10
N LEU A 284 7.11 -22.24 -0.11
CA LEU A 284 5.98 -23.17 0.02
C LEU A 284 4.93 -22.95 -1.08
N HIS A 285 4.64 -21.71 -1.43
CA HIS A 285 3.63 -21.38 -2.43
C HIS A 285 4.12 -21.67 -3.85
N TYR A 286 5.28 -21.12 -4.27
CA TYR A 286 5.73 -21.23 -5.66
C TYR A 286 6.54 -22.50 -5.93
N SER A 287 7.34 -23.00 -4.98
CA SER A 287 8.14 -24.21 -5.22
C SER A 287 7.40 -25.50 -4.87
N ARG A 288 6.56 -25.50 -3.83
CA ARG A 288 5.82 -26.69 -3.38
C ARG A 288 4.35 -26.72 -3.78
N GLY A 289 3.79 -25.60 -4.27
CA GLY A 289 2.38 -25.52 -4.67
C GLY A 289 1.39 -25.63 -3.52
N TRP A 290 1.82 -25.38 -2.28
CA TRP A 290 0.97 -25.54 -1.11
C TRP A 290 -0.14 -24.48 -1.09
N SER A 291 -1.32 -24.88 -0.63
CA SER A 291 -2.44 -23.97 -0.38
C SER A 291 -2.26 -23.19 0.93
N THR A 292 -3.01 -22.10 1.12
CA THR A 292 -2.91 -21.26 2.32
C THR A 292 -3.12 -22.06 3.61
N TRP A 293 -4.09 -22.98 3.64
CA TRP A 293 -4.38 -23.83 4.80
C TRP A 293 -3.24 -24.76 5.19
N GLN A 294 -2.38 -25.14 4.24
CA GLN A 294 -1.18 -25.95 4.53
C GLN A 294 -0.03 -25.11 5.07
N ARG A 295 0.04 -23.82 4.69
CA ARG A 295 1.11 -22.90 5.12
C ARG A 295 0.85 -22.31 6.50
N VAL A 296 -0.39 -21.90 6.78
CA VAL A 296 -0.78 -21.22 8.03
C VAL A 296 -0.33 -21.97 9.30
N PRO A 297 -0.52 -23.30 9.44
CA PRO A 297 -0.04 -24.01 10.62
C PRO A 297 1.48 -23.91 10.81
N ILE A 298 2.27 -23.92 9.73
CA ILE A 298 3.73 -23.76 9.80
C ILE A 298 4.08 -22.35 10.28
N TYR A 299 3.39 -21.33 9.75
CA TYR A 299 3.63 -19.95 10.18
C TYR A 299 3.30 -19.76 11.65
N VAL A 300 2.18 -20.29 12.14
CA VAL A 300 1.78 -20.19 13.54
C VAL A 300 2.80 -20.87 14.46
N ILE A 301 3.26 -22.07 14.11
CA ILE A 301 4.32 -22.75 14.88
C ILE A 301 5.60 -21.90 14.89
N PHE A 302 5.99 -21.38 13.73
CA PHE A 302 7.16 -20.51 13.61
C PHE A 302 7.02 -19.23 14.46
N ILE A 303 5.87 -18.57 14.42
CA ILE A 303 5.57 -17.37 15.21
C ILE A 303 5.72 -17.66 16.70
N TYR A 304 5.12 -18.73 17.22
CA TYR A 304 5.26 -19.08 18.65
C TYR A 304 6.70 -19.38 19.05
N VAL A 305 7.45 -20.11 18.22
CA VAL A 305 8.87 -20.39 18.46
C VAL A 305 9.69 -19.09 18.44
N TRP A 306 9.38 -18.19 17.50
CA TRP A 306 10.07 -16.92 17.35
C TRP A 306 9.80 -15.98 18.52
N GLU A 307 8.53 -15.82 18.90
CA GLU A 307 8.08 -15.02 20.04
C GLU A 307 8.69 -15.53 21.35
N LEU A 308 8.68 -16.86 21.56
CA LEU A 308 9.33 -17.47 22.72
C LEU A 308 10.85 -17.21 22.73
N SER A 309 11.52 -17.34 21.59
CA SER A 309 12.97 -17.13 21.47
C SER A 309 13.37 -15.69 21.77
N TRP A 310 12.66 -14.72 21.19
CA TRP A 310 12.85 -13.29 21.48
C TRP A 310 12.50 -12.96 22.93
N GLY A 311 11.39 -13.49 23.44
CA GLY A 311 10.98 -13.32 24.83
C GLY A 311 12.05 -13.79 25.82
N LEU A 312 12.63 -14.97 25.60
CA LEU A 312 13.72 -15.49 26.42
C LEU A 312 14.96 -14.59 26.34
N GLY A 313 15.38 -14.21 25.14
CA GLY A 313 16.56 -13.35 24.92
C GLY A 313 16.40 -11.93 25.47
N LEU A 314 15.21 -11.34 25.38
CA LEU A 314 14.93 -10.03 25.95
C LEU A 314 14.80 -10.09 27.47
N ARG A 315 14.29 -11.21 28.01
CA ARG A 315 14.16 -11.40 29.45
C ARG A 315 15.52 -11.49 30.15
N THR A 316 16.54 -12.09 29.53
CA THR A 316 17.91 -12.14 30.11
C THR A 316 18.53 -10.75 30.25
N CYS A 317 18.16 -9.81 29.38
CA CYS A 317 18.63 -8.43 29.41
C CYS A 317 17.67 -7.46 30.12
N GLY A 318 16.58 -7.95 30.73
CA GLY A 318 15.56 -7.09 31.34
C GLY A 318 14.77 -6.20 30.36
N ALA A 319 14.84 -6.49 29.06
CA ALA A 319 14.26 -5.71 27.97
C ALA A 319 12.89 -6.22 27.51
N CYS A 320 12.41 -7.36 28.05
CA CYS A 320 11.11 -7.94 27.70
C CYS A 320 9.98 -7.00 28.12
N SER A 321 9.18 -6.54 27.15
CA SER A 321 8.11 -5.56 27.35
C SER A 321 6.74 -6.18 27.65
N TRP A 322 6.58 -7.49 27.47
CA TRP A 322 5.31 -8.19 27.70
C TRP A 322 5.42 -9.31 28.75
N ASP A 323 4.28 -9.62 29.36
CA ASP A 323 4.10 -10.74 30.28
C ASP A 323 2.66 -11.26 30.21
N TYR A 324 2.50 -12.49 29.70
CA TYR A 324 1.23 -13.19 29.56
C TYR A 324 0.92 -14.14 30.72
N SER A 325 1.63 -14.09 31.85
CA SER A 325 1.39 -14.98 33.00
C SER A 325 -0.04 -14.91 33.56
N HIS A 326 -0.76 -13.82 33.30
CA HIS A 326 -2.15 -13.63 33.69
C HIS A 326 -3.15 -14.34 32.78
N TYR A 327 -2.77 -14.74 31.56
CA TYR A 327 -3.63 -15.50 30.66
C TYR A 327 -3.55 -17.01 30.92
N PRO A 328 -4.66 -17.76 30.76
CA PRO A 328 -4.60 -19.21 30.76
C PRO A 328 -3.79 -19.72 29.56
N LEU A 329 -3.31 -20.97 29.65
CA LEU A 329 -2.52 -21.61 28.59
C LEU A 329 -1.26 -20.81 28.19
N ASN A 330 -0.73 -20.01 29.13
CA ASN A 330 0.55 -19.35 28.93
C ASN A 330 1.71 -20.33 29.16
N PHE A 331 2.80 -20.10 28.45
CA PHE A 331 4.05 -20.80 28.68
C PHE A 331 5.13 -19.78 29.06
N MET A 332 5.64 -19.90 30.29
CA MET A 332 6.62 -18.99 30.90
C MET A 332 6.20 -17.51 30.91
N GLY A 333 4.92 -17.19 30.75
CA GLY A 333 4.43 -15.83 30.53
C GLY A 333 4.95 -15.17 29.23
N LEU A 334 5.58 -15.92 28.32
CA LEU A 334 6.16 -15.38 27.09
C LEU A 334 5.28 -15.59 25.86
N ILE A 335 4.55 -16.69 25.82
CA ILE A 335 3.56 -17.00 24.80
C ILE A 335 2.26 -17.46 25.46
N THR A 336 1.12 -17.26 24.79
CA THR A 336 -0.17 -17.80 25.23
C THR A 336 -0.93 -18.41 24.05
N LEU A 337 -1.45 -19.63 24.25
CA LEU A 337 -2.28 -20.28 23.24
C LEU A 337 -3.62 -19.57 23.01
N MET A 338 -4.03 -18.66 23.91
CA MET A 338 -5.20 -17.83 23.73
C MET A 338 -5.09 -16.90 22.51
N TYR A 339 -3.88 -16.58 22.07
CA TYR A 339 -3.64 -15.74 20.89
C TYR A 339 -3.63 -16.52 19.57
N LEU A 340 -3.83 -17.85 19.61
CA LEU A 340 -3.88 -18.71 18.42
C LEU A 340 -4.85 -18.18 17.33
N PRO A 341 -6.09 -17.73 17.63
CA PRO A 341 -6.97 -17.17 16.61
C PRO A 341 -6.38 -15.92 15.94
N GLY A 342 -5.72 -15.06 16.72
CA GLY A 342 -5.03 -13.87 16.22
C GLY A 342 -3.86 -14.23 15.31
N TRP A 343 -3.06 -15.24 15.69
CA TRP A 343 -1.94 -15.70 14.87
C TRP A 343 -2.37 -16.37 13.56
N ILE A 344 -3.49 -17.09 13.56
CA ILE A 344 -4.09 -17.62 12.33
C ILE A 344 -4.50 -16.49 11.41
N PHE A 345 -5.20 -15.48 11.93
CA PHE A 345 -5.59 -14.30 11.16
C PHE A 345 -4.37 -13.57 10.59
N LEU A 346 -3.36 -13.29 11.42
CA LEU A 346 -2.13 -12.61 11.01
C LEU A 346 -1.36 -13.42 9.97
N SER A 347 -1.36 -14.75 10.07
CA SER A 347 -0.72 -15.65 9.09
C SER A 347 -1.37 -15.55 7.71
N VAL A 348 -2.71 -15.49 7.64
CA VAL A 348 -3.43 -15.29 6.36
C VAL A 348 -3.20 -13.87 5.83
N TYR A 349 -3.20 -12.88 6.72
CA TYR A 349 -2.92 -11.50 6.37
C TYR A 349 -1.49 -11.31 5.83
N GLN A 350 -0.49 -11.99 6.42
CA GLN A 350 0.89 -11.98 5.96
C GLN A 350 1.03 -12.53 4.53
N ASP A 351 0.26 -13.53 4.13
CA ASP A 351 0.24 -14.02 2.74
C ASP A 351 -0.31 -12.95 1.78
N LEU A 352 -1.40 -12.26 2.16
CA LEU A 352 -1.95 -11.15 1.36
C LEU A 352 -0.94 -10.01 1.22
N LEU A 353 -0.30 -9.64 2.33
CA LEU A 353 0.71 -8.61 2.37
C LEU A 353 1.92 -8.94 1.51
N SER A 354 2.43 -10.18 1.60
CA SER A 354 3.55 -10.67 0.79
C SER A 354 3.23 -10.61 -0.71
N ASN A 355 1.99 -10.94 -1.09
CA ASN A 355 1.52 -10.82 -2.47
C ASN A 355 1.46 -9.37 -2.98
N VAL A 356 1.00 -8.44 -2.14
CA VAL A 356 0.96 -7.01 -2.47
C VAL A 356 2.39 -6.46 -2.58
N LEU A 357 3.25 -6.77 -1.62
CA LEU A 357 4.64 -6.29 -1.57
C LEU A 357 5.48 -6.84 -2.72
N TRP A 358 5.21 -8.07 -3.17
CA TRP A 358 5.84 -8.65 -4.36
C TRP A 358 5.63 -7.81 -5.63
N ARG A 359 4.53 -7.07 -5.70
CA ARG A 359 4.20 -6.19 -6.84
C ARG A 359 4.88 -4.83 -6.76
N VAL A 360 5.52 -4.50 -5.64
CA VAL A 360 6.24 -3.24 -5.43
C VAL A 360 7.67 -3.39 -5.90
N GLN A 361 8.11 -2.42 -6.69
CA GLN A 361 9.47 -2.37 -7.22
C GLN A 361 10.15 -1.07 -6.81
N TYR A 362 11.45 -1.15 -6.55
CA TYR A 362 12.30 0.01 -6.32
C TYR A 362 13.13 0.28 -7.57
N LEU A 363 13.07 1.50 -8.10
CA LEU A 363 13.92 1.91 -9.22
C LEU A 363 15.27 2.42 -8.69
N PRO A 364 16.39 1.72 -8.92
CA PRO A 364 17.71 2.24 -8.58
C PRO A 364 18.03 3.47 -9.45
N THR A 365 18.78 4.41 -8.90
CA THR A 365 19.41 5.48 -9.68
C THR A 365 20.54 4.88 -10.50
N ASN A 366 20.45 5.01 -11.83
CA ASN A 366 21.57 4.76 -12.73
C ASN A 366 22.69 5.78 -12.51
#